data_AF-A0A921H587-F1
#
_entry.id   AF-A0A921H587-F1
#
_cell.length_a   1.000
_cell.length_b   1.000
_cell.length_c   1.000
_cell.angle_alpha   90.00
_cell.angle_beta   90.00
_cell.angle_gamma   90.00
#
_symmetry.space_group_name_H-M   'P 1'
#
loop_
_entity.id
_entity.type
_entity.pdbx_description
1 polymer ?
#
loop_
_entity_poly.entity_id
_entity_poly.type
_entity_poly.pdbx_seq_one_letter_code
_entity_poly.pdbx_strand_id
1 'polypeptide(L)'
;MDKVTFKYRTKQLGLAVIRLTEGLPKTQATKVVCDQILRSSLSVGANYRAVCRAKSDKDFISKMKIVEEEADETVYWLEIMEEAGMLSGDIVSPLKKETNELVAMIVASIKTKTNNLNRKSLES
;
A
#
# COMPACT_ATOMS: atom_id res chain seq x y z
N MET A 1 -8.68 6.20 11.81
CA MET A 1 -7.30 5.97 11.36
C MET A 1 -6.43 7.09 11.86
N ASP A 2 -5.47 6.80 12.74
CA ASP A 2 -4.51 7.80 13.18
C ASP A 2 -3.51 8.13 12.04
N LYS A 3 -3.36 9.42 11.73
CA LYS A 3 -2.55 9.87 10.59
C LYS A 3 -1.06 9.64 10.82
N VAL A 4 -0.59 9.77 12.06
CA VAL A 4 0.84 9.63 12.41
C VAL A 4 1.25 8.17 12.29
N THR A 5 0.49 7.27 12.90
CA THR A 5 0.68 5.82 12.82
C THR A 5 0.62 5.33 11.39
N PHE A 6 -0.36 5.74 10.59
CA PHE A 6 -0.47 5.25 9.21
C PHE A 6 0.67 5.75 8.31
N LYS A 7 1.12 7.01 8.46
CA LYS A 7 2.34 7.51 7.78
C LYS A 7 3.58 6.72 8.18
N TYR A 8 3.68 6.32 9.45
CA TYR A 8 4.78 5.51 9.93
C TYR A 8 4.75 4.11 9.31
N ARG A 9 3.62 3.39 9.40
CA ARG A 9 3.47 2.03 8.88
C ARG A 9 3.73 1.95 7.37
N THR A 10 3.14 2.84 6.58
CA THR A 10 3.38 2.91 5.12
C THR A 10 4.84 3.22 4.77
N LYS A 11 5.55 4.04 5.57
CA LYS A 11 6.99 4.23 5.40
C LYS A 11 7.77 2.97 5.74
N GLN A 12 7.40 2.26 6.82
CA GLN A 12 8.07 1.01 7.21
C GLN A 12 7.88 -0.08 6.17
N LEU A 13 6.71 -0.18 5.54
CA LEU A 13 6.47 -1.09 4.41
C LEU A 13 7.50 -0.87 3.30
N GLY A 14 7.63 0.35 2.79
CA GLY A 14 8.60 0.66 1.72
C GLY A 14 10.05 0.37 2.13
N LEU A 15 10.43 0.68 3.38
CA LEU A 15 11.77 0.36 3.90
C LEU A 15 12.00 -1.15 4.03
N ALA A 16 10.97 -1.92 4.41
CA ALA A 16 11.06 -3.37 4.49
C ALA A 16 11.22 -3.99 3.10
N VAL A 17 10.48 -3.51 2.10
CA VAL A 17 10.62 -3.96 0.71
C VAL A 17 12.01 -3.63 0.15
N ILE A 18 12.56 -2.44 0.42
CA ILE A 18 13.95 -2.11 0.01
C ILE A 18 14.91 -3.18 0.54
N ARG A 19 14.92 -3.42 1.86
CA ARG A 19 15.80 -4.42 2.48
C ARG A 19 15.56 -5.84 1.95
N LEU A 20 14.30 -6.18 1.66
CA LEU A 20 13.91 -7.47 1.10
C LEU A 20 14.54 -7.69 -0.28
N THR A 21 14.47 -6.67 -1.15
CA THR A 21 14.97 -6.75 -2.53
C THR A 21 16.49 -6.73 -2.63
N GLU A 22 17.19 -6.10 -1.67
CA GLU A 22 18.66 -6.04 -1.64
C GLU A 22 19.32 -7.42 -1.45
N GLY A 23 18.61 -8.38 -0.84
CA GLY A 23 19.12 -9.72 -0.57
C GLY A 23 18.97 -10.72 -1.72
N LEU A 24 18.35 -10.33 -2.84
CA LEU A 24 18.00 -11.26 -3.91
C LEU A 24 19.07 -11.41 -4.99
N PRO A 25 19.18 -12.59 -5.63
CA PRO A 25 20.12 -12.81 -6.72
C PRO A 25 19.80 -11.91 -7.92
N LYS A 26 20.82 -11.35 -8.57
CA LYS A 26 20.65 -10.39 -9.68
C LYS A 26 20.35 -11.08 -11.01
N THR A 27 19.24 -11.80 -11.08
CA THR A 27 18.72 -12.37 -12.33
C THR A 27 17.84 -11.35 -13.07
N GLN A 28 17.59 -11.56 -14.37
CA GLN A 28 16.69 -10.70 -15.14
C GLN A 28 15.27 -10.71 -14.58
N ALA A 29 14.75 -11.89 -14.20
CA ALA A 29 13.40 -12.01 -13.62
C ALA A 29 13.31 -11.29 -12.27
N THR A 30 14.29 -11.51 -11.38
CA THR A 30 14.36 -10.83 -10.09
C THR A 30 14.42 -9.32 -10.26
N LYS A 31 15.21 -8.82 -11.21
CA LYS A 31 15.31 -7.37 -11.46
C LYS A 31 13.95 -6.77 -11.81
N VAL A 32 13.20 -7.41 -12.71
CA VAL A 32 11.87 -6.93 -13.12
C VAL A 32 10.90 -6.93 -11.94
N VAL A 33 10.84 -8.02 -11.18
CA VAL A 33 9.93 -8.14 -10.03
C VAL A 33 10.31 -7.14 -8.92
N CYS A 34 11.60 -7.00 -8.62
CA CYS A 34 12.10 -6.01 -7.67
C CYS A 34 11.73 -4.59 -8.09
N ASP A 35 11.91 -4.23 -9.36
CA ASP A 35 11.57 -2.90 -9.86
C ASP A 35 10.07 -2.60 -9.69
N GLN A 36 9.20 -3.59 -9.90
CA GLN A 36 7.76 -3.42 -9.73
C GLN A 36 7.35 -3.26 -8.26
N ILE A 37 7.77 -4.17 -7.38
CA ILE A 37 7.40 -4.10 -5.96
C ILE A 37 8.02 -2.89 -5.26
N LEU A 38 9.21 -2.45 -5.66
CA LEU A 38 9.82 -1.22 -5.15
C LEU A 38 8.98 0.00 -5.50
N ARG A 39 8.46 0.08 -6.74
CA ARG A 39 7.60 1.18 -7.16
C ARG A 39 6.30 1.17 -6.37
N SER A 40 5.58 0.05 -6.35
CA SER A 40 4.27 -0.03 -5.70
C SER A 40 4.37 0.27 -4.20
N SER A 41 5.31 -0.36 -3.49
CA SER A 41 5.45 -0.22 -2.04
C SER A 41 5.88 1.17 -1.59
N LEU A 42 6.76 1.84 -2.34
CA LEU A 42 7.18 3.21 -2.06
C LEU A 42 6.07 4.21 -2.40
N SER A 43 5.30 3.94 -3.44
CA SER A 43 4.13 4.74 -3.84
C SER A 43 3.04 4.76 -2.76
N VAL A 44 2.81 3.67 -2.01
CA VAL A 44 1.82 3.66 -0.91
C VAL A 44 2.04 4.83 0.07
N GLY A 45 3.26 4.95 0.59
CA GLY A 45 3.62 6.01 1.54
C GLY A 45 3.64 7.40 0.91
N ALA A 46 4.10 7.52 -0.33
CA ALA A 46 4.14 8.77 -1.07
C ALA A 46 2.73 9.31 -1.36
N ASN A 47 1.84 8.48 -1.90
CA ASN A 47 0.46 8.82 -2.19
C ASN A 47 -0.34 9.09 -0.91
N TYR A 48 -0.11 8.35 0.18
CA TYR A 48 -0.77 8.66 1.45
C TYR A 48 -0.35 10.03 2.03
N ARG A 49 0.89 10.46 1.81
CA ARG A 49 1.30 11.84 2.15
C ARG A 49 0.56 12.88 1.32
N ALA A 50 0.23 12.58 0.06
CA ALA A 50 -0.60 13.44 -0.77
C ALA A 50 -2.06 13.46 -0.30
N VAL A 51 -2.62 12.32 0.13
CA VAL A 51 -3.94 12.23 0.79
C VAL A 51 -4.01 13.16 2.01
N CYS A 52 -2.95 13.20 2.81
CA CYS A 52 -2.89 14.07 3.99
C CYS A 52 -2.98 15.57 3.66
N ARG A 53 -2.80 15.96 2.40
CA ARG A 53 -2.93 17.33 1.87
C ARG A 53 -4.17 17.49 0.98
N ALA A 54 -5.14 16.57 1.08
CA ALA A 54 -6.37 16.65 0.29
C ALA A 54 -7.14 17.94 0.58
N LYS A 55 -7.70 18.53 -0.47
CA LYS A 55 -8.41 19.83 -0.40
C LYS A 55 -9.91 19.68 -0.18
N SER A 56 -10.45 18.49 -0.36
CA SER A 56 -11.86 18.18 -0.17
C SER A 56 -12.05 16.70 0.16
N ASP A 57 -13.25 16.33 0.60
CA ASP A 57 -13.61 14.94 0.88
C ASP A 57 -13.57 14.08 -0.41
N LYS A 58 -13.94 14.64 -1.58
CA LYS A 58 -13.84 13.96 -2.88
C LYS A 58 -12.38 13.75 -3.31
N ASP A 59 -11.54 14.77 -3.13
CA ASP A 59 -10.10 14.71 -3.42
C ASP A 59 -9.40 13.69 -2.49
N PHE A 60 -9.80 13.64 -1.22
CA PHE A 60 -9.33 12.63 -0.26
C PHE A 60 -9.64 11.21 -0.75
N ILE A 61 -10.89 10.94 -1.16
CA ILE A 61 -11.28 9.61 -1.64
C ILE A 61 -10.52 9.24 -2.90
N SER A 62 -10.44 10.14 -3.88
CA SER A 62 -9.73 9.90 -5.14
C SER A 62 -8.27 9.51 -4.89
N LYS A 63 -7.56 10.28 -4.06
CA LYS A 63 -6.16 9.97 -3.70
C LYS A 63 -6.03 8.70 -2.87
N MET A 64 -6.98 8.41 -1.98
CA MET A 64 -6.95 7.18 -1.19
C MET A 64 -7.13 5.92 -2.05
N LYS A 65 -7.89 5.98 -3.14
CA LYS A 65 -7.99 4.87 -4.09
C LYS A 65 -6.66 4.57 -4.78
N ILE A 66 -5.87 5.60 -5.10
CA ILE A 66 -4.50 5.38 -5.60
C ILE A 66 -3.65 4.66 -4.53
N VAL A 67 -3.77 5.04 -3.25
CA VAL A 67 -3.07 4.33 -2.17
C VAL A 67 -3.53 2.87 -2.04
N GLU A 68 -4.83 2.60 -2.26
CA GLU A 68 -5.41 1.26 -2.29
C GLU A 68 -4.81 0.41 -3.40
N GLU A 69 -4.81 0.93 -4.64
CA GLU A 69 -4.26 0.27 -5.83
C GLU A 69 -2.78 -0.11 -5.63
N GLU A 70 -1.96 0.81 -5.14
CA GLU A 70 -0.52 0.60 -4.92
C GLU A 70 -0.25 -0.41 -3.78
N ALA A 71 -1.11 -0.43 -2.76
CA ALA A 71 -0.99 -1.36 -1.64
C ALA A 71 -1.40 -2.78 -2.06
N ASP A 72 -2.48 -2.91 -2.83
CA ASP A 72 -2.94 -4.18 -3.39
C ASP A 72 -1.91 -4.75 -4.39
N GLU A 73 -1.36 -3.91 -5.28
CA GLU A 73 -0.28 -4.30 -6.18
C GLU A 73 0.96 -4.77 -5.41
N THR A 74 1.27 -4.15 -4.26
CA THR A 74 2.35 -4.62 -3.39
C THR A 74 2.07 -6.01 -2.81
N VAL A 75 0.83 -6.33 -2.44
CA VAL A 75 0.45 -7.69 -2.01
C VAL A 75 0.66 -8.69 -3.16
N TYR A 76 0.19 -8.36 -4.35
CA TYR A 76 0.35 -9.19 -5.54
C TYR A 76 1.83 -9.52 -5.82
N TRP A 77 2.72 -8.53 -5.77
CA TRP A 77 4.14 -8.79 -6.00
C TRP A 77 4.78 -9.64 -4.90
N LEU A 78 4.33 -9.52 -3.65
CA LEU A 78 4.78 -10.41 -2.58
C LEU A 78 4.36 -11.87 -2.82
N GLU A 79 3.14 -12.09 -3.32
CA GLU A 79 2.64 -13.40 -3.72
C GLU A 79 3.46 -13.98 -4.87
N ILE A 80 3.72 -13.19 -5.92
CA ILE A 80 4.59 -13.60 -7.04
C ILE A 80 5.98 -14.00 -6.55
N MET A 81 6.59 -13.24 -5.65
CA MET A 81 7.94 -13.55 -5.14
C MET A 81 7.97 -14.85 -4.32
N GLU A 82 6.91 -15.15 -3.58
CA GLU A 82 6.78 -16.40 -2.82
C GLU A 82 6.54 -17.59 -3.77
N GLU A 83 5.55 -17.48 -4.66
CA GLU A 83 5.16 -18.56 -5.57
C GLU A 83 6.24 -18.88 -6.62
N ALA A 84 7.02 -17.87 -7.05
CA ALA A 84 8.18 -18.05 -7.92
C ALA A 84 9.41 -18.61 -7.18
N GLY A 85 9.33 -18.83 -5.87
CA GLY A 85 10.44 -19.34 -5.05
C GLY A 85 11.60 -18.34 -4.89
N MET A 86 11.36 -17.04 -5.08
CA MET A 86 12.37 -16.00 -4.85
C MET A 86 12.59 -15.76 -3.36
N LEU A 87 11.55 -15.92 -2.56
CA LEU A 87 11.56 -15.75 -1.11
C LEU A 87 10.75 -16.86 -0.45
N SER A 88 11.14 -17.26 0.77
CA SER A 88 10.35 -18.21 1.55
C SER A 88 9.13 -17.54 2.18
N GLY A 89 8.08 -18.33 2.41
CA GLY A 89 6.87 -17.87 3.07
C GLY A 89 7.10 -17.27 4.45
N ASP A 90 8.11 -17.73 5.20
CA ASP A 90 8.46 -17.16 6.51
C ASP A 90 8.93 -15.71 6.43
N ILE A 91 9.58 -15.33 5.32
CA ILE A 91 10.05 -13.96 5.09
C ILE A 91 8.90 -13.09 4.58
N VAL A 92 8.07 -13.64 3.69
CA VAL A 92 7.02 -12.89 2.98
C VAL A 92 5.74 -12.73 3.82
N SER A 93 5.38 -13.73 4.62
CA SER A 93 4.11 -13.76 5.37
C SER A 93 3.90 -12.57 6.32
N PRO A 94 4.90 -12.14 7.11
CA PRO A 94 4.74 -10.95 7.96
C PRO A 94 4.44 -9.70 7.14
N LEU A 95 5.09 -9.55 5.98
CA LEU A 95 4.95 -8.39 5.11
C LEU A 95 3.62 -8.40 4.34
N LYS A 96 3.16 -9.57 3.88
CA LYS A 96 1.82 -9.73 3.32
C LYS A 96 0.74 -9.41 4.35
N LYS A 97 0.88 -9.88 5.58
CA LYS A 97 -0.06 -9.59 6.66
C LYS A 97 -0.14 -8.08 6.92
N GLU A 98 1.00 -7.42 7.11
CA GLU A 98 1.05 -5.97 7.32
C GLU A 98 0.43 -5.21 6.14
N THR A 99 0.76 -5.57 4.91
CA THR A 99 0.23 -4.90 3.72
C THR A 99 -1.29 -5.09 3.60
N ASN A 100 -1.80 -6.29 3.85
CA ASN A 100 -3.25 -6.56 3.87
C ASN A 100 -3.99 -5.77 4.97
N GLU A 101 -3.38 -5.62 6.15
CA GLU A 101 -3.94 -4.75 7.19
C GLU A 101 -3.99 -3.29 6.74
N LEU A 102 -2.95 -2.80 6.04
CA LEU A 102 -2.95 -1.46 5.46
C LEU A 102 -4.06 -1.29 4.41
N VAL A 103 -4.25 -2.26 3.52
CA VAL A 103 -5.34 -2.30 2.53
C VAL A 103 -6.70 -2.23 3.24
N ALA A 104 -6.93 -3.06 4.25
CA ALA A 104 -8.18 -3.07 5.00
C ALA A 104 -8.46 -1.70 5.67
N MET A 105 -7.44 -1.06 6.23
CA MET A 105 -7.56 0.29 6.81
C MET A 105 -7.88 1.35 5.74
N ILE A 106 -7.27 1.27 4.55
CA ILE A 106 -7.51 2.16 3.41
C ILE A 106 -8.97 2.05 2.96
N VAL A 107 -9.42 0.82 2.69
CA VAL A 107 -10.79 0.52 2.26
C VAL A 107 -11.81 1.02 3.28
N ALA A 108 -11.60 0.75 4.56
CA ALA A 108 -12.47 1.23 5.63
C ALA A 108 -12.54 2.76 5.69
N SER A 109 -11.40 3.45 5.50
CA SER A 109 -11.33 4.91 5.45
C SER A 109 -12.08 5.49 4.25
N ILE A 110 -11.94 4.88 3.07
CA ILE A 110 -12.67 5.27 1.85
C ILE A 110 -14.18 5.11 2.05
N LYS A 111 -14.63 3.95 2.54
CA LYS A 111 -16.06 3.65 2.81
C LYS A 111 -16.66 4.66 3.78
N THR A 112 -15.96 4.91 4.89
CA THR A 112 -16.41 5.87 5.91
C THR A 112 -16.57 7.27 5.32
N LYS A 113 -15.58 7.73 4.55
CA LYS A 113 -15.64 9.07 3.95
C LYS A 113 -16.74 9.19 2.89
N THR A 114 -16.93 8.15 2.08
CA THR A 114 -17.97 8.09 1.05
C THR A 114 -19.37 8.16 1.67
N ASN A 115 -19.63 7.37 2.71
CA ASN A 115 -20.92 7.38 3.41
C ASN A 115 -21.25 8.75 4.02
N ASN A 116 -20.25 9.42 4.59
CA ASN A 116 -20.41 10.77 5.15
C ASN A 116 -20.71 11.83 4.07
N LEU A 117 -20.11 11.70 2.89
CA LEU A 117 -20.42 12.57 1.75
C LEU A 117 -21.87 12.38 1.26
N ASN A 118 -22.30 11.13 1.12
CA ASN A 118 -23.65 10.80 0.65
C ASN A 118 -24.73 11.28 1.64
N ARG A 119 -24.47 11.19 2.94
CA ARG A 119 -25.38 11.72 3.97
C ARG A 119 -25.54 13.24 3.84
N LYS A 120 -24.44 13.98 3.69
CA LYS A 120 -24.49 15.45 3.53
C LYS A 120 -25.26 15.89 2.29
N SER A 121 -25.19 15.14 1.19
CA SER A 121 -25.95 15.46 -0.03
C SER A 121 -27.45 15.15 0.06
N LEU A 122 -27.86 14.28 0.99
CA LEU A 122 -29.27 13.99 1.25
C LEU A 122 -29.90 15.01 2.21
N GLU A 123 -29.08 15.69 3.00
CA GLU A 123 -29.48 16.72 3.98
C GLU A 123 -29.47 18.15 3.39
N SER A 124 -28.96 18.33 2.16
CA SER A 124 -28.83 19.61 1.44
C SER A 124 -29.87 19.76 0.33
#